data_AF-C7SAX3-F1
#
_entry.id   AF-C7SAX3-F1
#
_cell.length_a   1.000
_cell.length_b   1.000
_cell.length_c   1.000
_cell.angle_alpha   90.00
_cell.angle_beta   90.00
_cell.angle_gamma   90.00
#
_symmetry.space_group_name_H-M   'P 1'
#
loop_
_entity.id
_entity.type
_entity.pdbx_description
1 polymer ?
#
loop_
_entity_poly.entity_id
_entity_poly.type
_entity_poly.pdbx_seq_one_letter_code
_entity_poly.pdbx_strand_id
1 'polypeptide(L)'
;GANNLIPMEIALKIANKIKANERFSVYIVIPMWPEGNPTGAATQRILYWQKKTMQMMYETIYKALKEEGLEDIYGPQDYLNFFCLGNREAPDRDEVPTNSPTAAANTPAGLAQKNRRFMIYVHSKGMIVDDEYVIVGSANINQRSLEGTRDTEIAMGA
;
A
#
# COMPACT_ATOMS: atom_id res chain seq x y z
N GLY A 1 -8.68 -13.83 13.97
CA GLY A 1 -8.93 -12.53 13.28
C GLY A 1 -7.62 -11.94 12.79
N ALA A 2 -7.65 -10.72 12.26
CA ALA A 2 -6.45 -9.90 12.06
C ALA A 2 -6.49 -8.81 13.14
N ASN A 3 -5.64 -8.96 14.16
CA ASN A 3 -5.72 -8.21 15.41
C ASN A 3 -4.50 -7.30 15.64
N ASN A 4 -3.51 -7.30 14.72
CA ASN A 4 -2.40 -6.37 14.77
C ASN A 4 -2.91 -4.92 14.71
N LEU A 5 -2.29 -4.04 15.51
CA LEU A 5 -2.80 -2.69 15.76
C LEU A 5 -2.26 -1.64 14.79
N ILE A 6 -1.25 -1.96 13.98
CA ILE A 6 -0.52 -0.98 13.14
C ILE A 6 -1.47 -0.06 12.34
N PRO A 7 -2.49 -0.56 11.60
CA PRO A 7 -3.37 0.33 10.85
C PRO A 7 -4.23 1.24 11.74
N MET A 8 -4.70 0.73 12.89
CA MET A 8 -5.50 1.52 13.81
C MET A 8 -4.67 2.59 14.52
N GLU A 9 -3.45 2.25 14.96
CA GLU A 9 -2.53 3.21 15.60
C GLU A 9 -2.16 4.35 14.65
N ILE A 10 -1.94 4.07 13.35
CA ILE A 10 -1.72 5.11 12.34
C ILE A 10 -2.95 6.04 12.25
N ALA A 11 -4.16 5.48 12.14
CA ALA A 11 -5.38 6.28 12.01
C ALA A 11 -5.66 7.12 13.28
N LEU A 12 -5.46 6.55 14.47
CA LEU A 12 -5.62 7.25 15.74
C LEU A 12 -4.55 8.32 15.94
N LYS A 13 -3.30 8.07 15.53
CA LYS A 13 -2.23 9.07 15.57
C LYS A 13 -2.59 10.29 14.73
N ILE A 14 -3.09 10.08 13.51
CA ILE A 14 -3.58 11.16 12.65
C ILE A 14 -4.75 11.90 13.32
N ALA A 15 -5.76 11.16 13.80
CA ALA A 15 -6.91 11.76 14.48
C ALA A 15 -6.49 12.63 15.68
N ASN A 16 -5.53 12.17 16.49
CA ASN A 16 -5.01 12.94 17.61
C ASN A 16 -4.29 14.22 17.16
N LYS A 17 -3.55 14.16 16.04
CA LYS A 17 -2.86 15.33 15.47
C LYS A 17 -3.85 16.35 14.90
N ILE A 18 -4.95 15.91 14.29
CA ILE A 18 -6.06 16.77 13.87
C ILE A 18 -6.65 17.51 15.08
N LYS A 19 -6.97 16.79 16.17
CA LYS A 19 -7.53 17.37 17.40
C LYS A 19 -6.58 18.34 18.11
N ALA A 20 -5.28 18.10 17.98
CA ALA A 20 -4.25 19.00 18.50
C ALA A 20 -3.97 20.19 17.57
N ASN A 21 -4.59 20.25 16.39
CA ASN A 21 -4.27 21.21 15.32
C ASN A 21 -2.77 21.21 14.96
N GLU A 22 -2.17 20.02 14.91
CA GLU A 22 -0.76 19.81 14.58
C GLU A 22 -0.63 19.18 13.19
N ARG A 23 0.28 19.71 12.38
CA ARG A 23 0.55 19.15 11.06
C ARG A 23 1.10 17.73 11.19
N PHE A 24 0.49 16.80 10.48
CA PHE A 24 0.93 15.41 10.42
C PHE A 24 0.50 14.77 9.10
N SER A 25 1.35 13.92 8.53
CA SER A 25 1.07 13.24 7.26
C SER A 25 1.64 11.84 7.27
N VAL A 26 0.93 10.91 6.65
CA VAL A 26 1.32 9.51 6.52
C VAL A 26 1.22 9.10 5.06
N TYR A 27 2.28 8.47 4.56
CA TYR A 27 2.38 7.98 3.19
C TYR A 27 2.65 6.48 3.23
N ILE A 28 1.80 5.70 2.57
CA ILE A 28 1.88 4.24 2.54
C ILE A 28 2.06 3.78 1.09
N VAL A 29 3.19 3.12 0.80
CA VAL A 29 3.47 2.54 -0.52
C VAL A 29 3.31 1.04 -0.44
N ILE A 30 2.42 0.48 -1.26
CA ILE A 30 2.07 -0.94 -1.33
C ILE A 30 2.12 -1.43 -2.78
N PRO A 31 2.27 -2.74 -3.04
CA PRO A 31 2.19 -3.22 -4.41
C PRO A 31 0.79 -3.00 -4.98
N MET A 32 0.69 -2.81 -6.30
CA MET A 32 -0.62 -2.60 -6.95
C MET A 32 -1.57 -3.78 -6.71
N TRP A 33 -1.02 -4.99 -6.65
CA TRP A 33 -1.64 -6.17 -6.07
C TRP A 33 -0.53 -7.09 -5.49
N PRO A 34 -0.84 -7.94 -4.49
CA PRO A 34 0.08 -8.97 -4.02
C PRO A 34 0.48 -9.92 -5.14
N GLU A 35 1.72 -10.41 -5.11
CA GLU A 35 2.24 -11.35 -6.10
C GLU A 35 1.29 -12.53 -6.39
N GLY A 36 1.15 -12.86 -7.67
CA GLY A 36 0.25 -13.91 -8.16
C GLY A 36 -0.76 -13.39 -9.18
N ASN A 37 -1.72 -14.25 -9.54
CA ASN A 37 -2.79 -13.89 -10.46
C ASN A 37 -3.74 -12.87 -9.78
N PRO A 38 -3.86 -11.63 -10.29
CA PRO A 38 -4.69 -10.60 -9.66
C PRO A 38 -6.18 -10.97 -9.62
N THR A 39 -6.66 -11.85 -10.50
CA THR A 39 -8.05 -12.35 -10.48
C THR A 39 -8.23 -13.62 -9.64
N GLY A 40 -7.13 -14.17 -9.11
CA GLY A 40 -7.15 -15.37 -8.27
C GLY A 40 -7.76 -15.11 -6.90
N ALA A 41 -8.41 -16.15 -6.33
CA ALA A 41 -9.12 -16.05 -5.06
C ALA A 41 -8.23 -15.60 -3.89
N ALA A 42 -6.97 -16.04 -3.84
CA ALA A 42 -6.01 -15.64 -2.80
C ALA A 42 -5.72 -14.14 -2.85
N THR A 43 -5.35 -13.61 -4.02
CA THR A 43 -5.06 -12.19 -4.23
C THR A 43 -6.29 -11.33 -3.98
N GLN A 44 -7.47 -11.75 -4.47
CA GLN A 44 -8.73 -11.04 -4.22
C GLN A 44 -9.10 -10.99 -2.73
N ARG A 45 -8.83 -12.05 -1.96
CA ARG A 45 -9.04 -12.02 -0.49
C ARG A 45 -8.09 -11.05 0.21
N ILE A 46 -6.84 -10.95 -0.22
CA ILE A 46 -5.89 -9.98 0.35
C ILE A 46 -6.34 -8.55 0.02
N LEU A 47 -6.71 -8.29 -1.24
CA LEU A 47 -7.22 -6.97 -1.67
C LEU A 47 -8.51 -6.57 -0.94
N TYR A 48 -9.40 -7.53 -0.66
CA TYR A 48 -10.58 -7.31 0.16
C TYR A 48 -10.23 -6.79 1.56
N TRP A 49 -9.30 -7.46 2.25
CA TRP A 49 -8.86 -7.04 3.58
C TRP A 49 -8.12 -5.71 3.56
N GLN A 50 -7.25 -5.49 2.56
CA GLN A 50 -6.59 -4.21 2.34
C GLN A 50 -7.63 -3.08 2.19
N LYS A 51 -8.67 -3.26 1.36
CA LYS A 51 -9.76 -2.29 1.20
C LYS A 51 -10.48 -2.02 2.52
N LYS A 52 -10.79 -3.06 3.31
CA LYS A 52 -11.46 -2.90 4.60
C LYS A 52 -10.60 -2.15 5.61
N THR A 53 -9.30 -2.40 5.63
CA THR A 53 -8.35 -1.64 6.46
C THR A 53 -8.29 -0.18 6.04
N MET A 54 -8.12 0.11 4.74
CA MET A 54 -8.12 1.49 4.22
C MET A 54 -9.41 2.23 4.55
N GLN A 55 -10.57 1.56 4.37
CA GLN A 55 -11.88 2.13 4.68
C GLN A 55 -11.96 2.53 6.16
N MET A 56 -11.59 1.65 7.08
CA MET A 56 -11.58 1.94 8.52
C MET A 56 -10.67 3.14 8.84
N MET A 57 -9.46 3.19 8.28
CA MET A 57 -8.52 4.28 8.56
C MET A 57 -9.08 5.63 8.09
N TYR A 58 -9.61 5.69 6.87
CA TYR A 58 -10.21 6.91 6.33
C TYR A 58 -11.47 7.33 7.12
N GLU A 59 -12.32 6.39 7.53
CA GLU A 59 -13.50 6.68 8.35
C GLU A 59 -13.12 7.27 9.72
N THR A 60 -12.10 6.71 10.38
CA THR A 60 -11.59 7.24 11.66
C THR A 60 -11.05 8.66 11.50
N ILE A 61 -10.27 8.94 10.44
CA ILE A 61 -9.72 10.27 10.17
C ILE A 61 -10.84 11.26 9.85
N TYR A 62 -11.78 10.88 8.99
CA TYR A 62 -12.91 11.73 8.63
C TYR A 62 -13.79 12.08 9.84
N LYS A 63 -13.99 11.13 10.75
CA LYS A 63 -14.70 11.38 12.00
C LYS A 63 -13.99 12.44 12.85
N ALA A 64 -12.66 12.38 12.96
CA ALA A 64 -11.89 13.39 13.69
C ALA A 64 -12.01 14.78 13.04
N LEU A 65 -11.99 14.86 11.70
CA LEU A 65 -12.22 16.13 11.00
C LEU A 65 -13.59 16.72 11.32
N LYS A 66 -14.65 15.90 11.32
CA LYS A 66 -16.00 16.33 11.70
C LYS A 66 -16.13 16.81 13.13
N GLU A 67 -15.49 16.12 14.06
CA GLU A 67 -15.52 16.49 15.48
C GLU A 67 -14.89 17.87 15.72
N GLU A 68 -13.88 18.25 14.91
CA GLU A 68 -13.20 19.54 14.98
C GLU A 68 -13.79 20.60 14.02
N GLY A 69 -14.84 20.28 13.25
CA GLY A 69 -15.45 21.21 12.28
C GLY A 69 -14.56 21.55 11.08
N LEU A 70 -13.70 20.61 10.67
CA LEU A 70 -12.69 20.78 9.61
C LEU A 70 -13.04 20.05 8.31
N GLU A 71 -14.19 19.37 8.23
CA GLU A 71 -14.57 18.51 7.12
C GLU A 71 -14.81 19.23 5.77
N ASP A 72 -15.10 20.53 5.81
CA ASP A 72 -15.27 21.38 4.62
C ASP A 72 -13.95 22.02 4.16
N ILE A 73 -12.90 21.93 4.98
CA ILE A 73 -11.58 22.54 4.73
C ILE A 73 -10.57 21.48 4.31
N TYR A 74 -10.57 20.33 5.00
CA TYR A 74 -9.63 19.25 4.76
C TYR A 74 -10.34 17.93 4.48
N GLY A 75 -9.73 17.12 3.62
CA GLY A 75 -10.08 15.73 3.40
C GLY A 75 -9.17 14.77 4.15
N PRO A 76 -9.58 13.51 4.37
CA PRO A 76 -8.70 12.49 4.93
C PRO A 76 -7.40 12.29 4.14
N GLN A 77 -7.43 12.52 2.82
CA GLN A 77 -6.26 12.42 1.93
C GLN A 77 -5.23 13.53 2.16
N ASP A 78 -5.55 14.61 2.86
CA ASP A 78 -4.54 15.59 3.28
C ASP A 78 -3.62 15.02 4.38
N TYR A 79 -4.05 13.94 5.05
CA TYR A 79 -3.33 13.32 6.15
C TYR A 79 -2.83 11.91 5.84
N LEU A 80 -3.58 11.11 5.06
CA LEU A 80 -3.24 9.73 4.75
C LEU A 80 -3.33 9.45 3.26
N ASN A 81 -2.22 9.04 2.64
CA ASN A 81 -2.16 8.69 1.23
C ASN A 81 -1.63 7.27 1.01
N PHE A 82 -2.25 6.55 0.08
CA PHE A 82 -1.81 5.24 -0.38
C PHE A 82 -1.35 5.32 -1.82
N PHE A 83 -0.18 4.74 -2.11
CA PHE A 83 0.40 4.68 -3.44
C PHE A 83 0.79 3.26 -3.81
N CYS A 84 0.96 3.04 -5.11
CA CYS A 84 1.65 1.89 -5.66
C CYS A 84 2.64 2.35 -6.74
N LEU A 85 3.61 1.50 -7.06
CA LEU A 85 4.63 1.80 -8.05
C LEU A 85 4.33 1.09 -9.38
N GLY A 86 4.59 1.78 -10.48
CA GLY A 86 4.47 1.23 -11.83
C GLY A 86 5.48 1.87 -12.75
N ASN A 87 5.95 1.10 -13.73
CA ASN A 87 6.81 1.59 -14.80
C ASN A 87 6.09 1.50 -16.15
N ARG A 88 6.48 2.39 -17.07
CA ARG A 88 6.06 2.35 -18.47
C ARG A 88 7.19 2.85 -19.35
N GLU A 89 7.57 2.04 -20.32
CA GLU A 89 8.71 2.33 -21.20
C GLU A 89 8.22 2.61 -22.62
N ALA A 90 8.79 3.63 -23.26
CA ALA A 90 8.58 3.86 -24.68
C ALA A 90 9.32 2.79 -25.51
N PRO A 91 8.88 2.50 -26.75
CA PRO A 91 9.65 1.69 -27.67
C PRO A 91 11.03 2.27 -27.91
N ASP A 92 12.06 1.42 -27.83
CA ASP A 92 13.40 1.83 -28.23
C ASP A 92 13.48 1.88 -29.75
N ARG A 93 14.30 2.79 -30.29
CA ARG A 93 14.45 2.95 -31.75
C ARG A 93 15.17 1.75 -32.38
N ASP A 94 16.01 1.06 -31.60
CA ASP A 94 16.83 -0.08 -32.03
C ASP A 94 16.30 -1.43 -31.52
N GLU A 95 15.12 -1.46 -30.88
CA GLU A 95 14.49 -2.70 -30.44
C GLU A 95 14.06 -3.53 -31.66
N VAL A 96 14.85 -4.56 -31.98
CA VAL A 96 14.45 -5.59 -32.95
C VAL A 96 13.21 -6.29 -32.39
N PRO A 97 12.11 -6.41 -33.16
CA PRO A 97 10.94 -7.16 -32.72
C PRO A 97 11.37 -8.60 -32.41
N THR A 98 11.42 -8.94 -31.12
CA THR A 98 11.64 -10.34 -30.76
C THR A 98 10.41 -11.13 -31.19
N ASN A 99 10.59 -12.17 -31.99
CA ASN A 99 9.59 -13.20 -32.29
C ASN A 99 9.29 -14.05 -31.02
N SER A 100 9.11 -13.38 -29.88
CA SER A 100 8.61 -13.99 -28.66
C SER A 100 7.17 -14.42 -28.95
N PRO A 101 6.74 -15.63 -28.55
CA PRO A 101 5.36 -16.03 -28.75
C PRO A 101 4.48 -14.99 -28.07
N THR A 102 3.79 -14.18 -28.88
CA THR A 102 2.85 -13.19 -28.37
C THR A 102 1.84 -13.97 -27.56
N ALA A 103 1.85 -13.80 -26.23
CA ALA A 103 0.73 -14.22 -25.41
C ALA A 103 -0.53 -13.73 -26.13
N ALA A 104 -1.53 -14.61 -26.31
CA ALA A 104 -2.69 -14.30 -27.16
C ALA A 104 -3.17 -12.88 -26.87
N ALA A 105 -3.42 -12.09 -27.92
CA ALA A 105 -3.48 -10.62 -27.84
C ALA A 105 -4.44 -10.04 -26.77
N ASN A 106 -5.40 -10.85 -26.32
CA ASN A 106 -6.41 -10.51 -25.31
C ASN A 106 -6.11 -11.06 -23.91
N THR A 107 -4.95 -11.66 -23.68
CA THR A 107 -4.51 -12.11 -22.34
C THR A 107 -3.95 -10.93 -21.54
N PRO A 108 -4.00 -10.97 -20.19
CA PRO A 108 -3.36 -9.94 -19.36
C PRO A 108 -1.88 -9.73 -19.68
N ALA A 109 -1.14 -10.82 -19.96
CA ALA A 109 0.27 -10.75 -20.37
C ALA A 109 0.44 -10.05 -21.72
N GLY A 110 -0.36 -10.41 -22.73
CA GLY A 110 -0.34 -9.75 -24.04
C GLY A 110 -0.71 -8.27 -23.96
N LEU A 111 -1.69 -7.92 -23.12
CA LEU A 111 -2.06 -6.52 -22.89
C LEU A 111 -0.97 -5.74 -22.15
N ALA A 112 -0.31 -6.33 -21.15
CA ALA A 112 0.80 -5.69 -20.44
C ALA A 112 1.99 -5.42 -21.39
N GLN A 113 2.34 -6.41 -22.22
CA GLN A 113 3.38 -6.29 -23.24
C GLN A 113 3.03 -5.21 -24.27
N LYS A 114 1.82 -5.25 -24.83
CA LYS A 114 1.33 -4.26 -25.81
C LYS A 114 1.35 -2.84 -25.25
N ASN A 115 0.98 -2.65 -23.99
CA ASN A 115 0.96 -1.33 -23.35
C ASN A 115 2.30 -0.92 -22.73
N ARG A 116 3.31 -1.81 -22.76
CA ARG A 116 4.66 -1.63 -22.20
C ARG A 116 4.66 -1.08 -20.78
N ARG A 117 3.76 -1.59 -19.94
CA ARG A 117 3.62 -1.14 -18.56
C ARG A 117 3.35 -2.28 -17.62
N PHE A 118 3.93 -2.19 -16.43
CA PHE A 118 3.68 -3.14 -15.36
C PHE A 118 3.95 -2.50 -14.01
N MET A 119 3.49 -3.13 -12.93
CA MET A 119 3.84 -2.68 -11.59
C MET A 119 5.34 -2.84 -11.34
N ILE A 120 5.93 -1.91 -10.60
CA ILE A 120 7.18 -2.17 -9.89
C ILE A 120 6.75 -2.80 -8.57
N TYR A 121 7.10 -4.06 -8.34
CA TYR A 121 6.60 -4.78 -7.19
C TYR A 121 7.26 -4.28 -5.91
N VAL A 122 6.46 -3.73 -5.01
CA VAL A 122 6.90 -3.26 -3.70
C VAL A 122 6.99 -4.46 -2.77
N HIS A 123 8.19 -5.02 -2.65
CA HIS A 123 8.48 -6.10 -1.70
C HIS A 123 9.09 -5.59 -0.38
N SER A 124 9.28 -4.29 -0.25
CA SER A 124 9.83 -3.65 0.96
C SER A 124 8.96 -3.92 2.20
N LYS A 125 9.61 -4.08 3.35
CA LYS A 125 8.96 -4.03 4.66
C LYS A 125 9.76 -3.12 5.57
N GLY A 126 9.30 -1.88 5.69
CA GLY A 126 9.96 -0.89 6.51
C GLY A 126 9.09 0.33 6.73
N MET A 127 9.53 1.19 7.65
CA MET A 127 8.85 2.41 8.06
C MET A 127 9.92 3.44 8.44
N ILE A 128 9.72 4.68 8.03
CA ILE A 128 10.51 5.83 8.47
C ILE A 128 9.57 6.73 9.25
N VAL A 129 10.01 7.22 10.41
CA VAL A 129 9.23 8.09 11.29
C VAL A 129 10.05 9.34 11.58
N ASP A 130 9.46 10.50 11.29
CA ASP A 130 9.99 11.83 11.57
C ASP A 130 11.42 12.10 11.04
N ASP A 131 11.87 11.34 10.03
CA ASP A 131 13.24 11.33 9.49
C ASP A 131 14.34 11.01 10.53
N GLU A 132 13.96 10.53 11.71
CA GLU A 132 14.85 10.26 12.84
C GLU A 132 14.91 8.78 13.22
N TYR A 133 13.88 8.00 12.87
CA TYR A 133 13.81 6.57 13.20
C TYR A 133 13.41 5.74 11.98
N VAL A 134 14.07 4.60 11.80
CA VAL A 134 13.76 3.66 10.72
C VAL A 134 13.62 2.24 11.26
N ILE A 135 12.61 1.52 10.76
CA ILE A 135 12.50 0.06 10.91
C ILE A 135 12.64 -0.57 9.53
N VAL A 136 13.49 -1.59 9.42
CA VAL A 136 13.64 -2.41 8.22
C VAL A 136 13.66 -3.89 8.62
N GLY A 137 12.93 -4.73 7.90
CA GLY A 137 12.89 -6.15 8.20
C GLY A 137 12.17 -7.00 7.15
N SER A 138 11.75 -8.20 7.57
CA SER A 138 11.00 -9.15 6.74
C SER A 138 9.48 -9.09 6.97
N ALA A 139 9.04 -8.55 8.12
CA ALA A 139 7.66 -8.55 8.56
C ALA A 139 6.73 -7.65 7.72
N ASN A 140 5.75 -8.23 7.05
CA ASN A 140 4.71 -7.46 6.37
C ASN A 140 3.72 -6.86 7.39
N ILE A 141 2.99 -5.80 7.03
CA ILE A 141 1.88 -5.29 7.87
C ILE A 141 0.65 -6.17 7.66
N ASN A 142 0.66 -7.35 8.27
CA ASN A 142 -0.47 -8.26 8.32
C ASN A 142 -0.36 -9.18 9.55
N GLN A 143 -1.43 -9.94 9.82
CA GLN A 143 -1.44 -10.86 10.96
C GLN A 143 -0.43 -12.00 10.84
N ARG A 144 -0.08 -12.43 9.63
CA ARG A 144 0.85 -13.54 9.41
C ARG A 144 2.25 -13.19 9.93
N SER A 145 2.71 -11.98 9.68
CA SER A 145 4.01 -11.49 10.12
C SER A 145 4.00 -10.93 11.55
N LEU A 146 2.91 -10.27 11.98
CA LEU A 146 2.87 -9.51 13.25
C LEU A 146 2.29 -10.27 14.45
N GLU A 147 1.82 -11.52 14.29
CA GLU A 147 1.28 -12.31 15.41
C GLU A 147 2.36 -12.96 16.28
N GLY A 148 3.58 -13.15 15.76
CA GLY A 148 4.70 -13.77 16.46
C GLY A 148 4.65 -15.30 16.57
N THR A 149 3.47 -15.92 16.39
CA THR A 149 3.28 -17.39 16.43
C THR A 149 3.00 -18.02 15.05
N ARG A 150 3.00 -17.22 13.98
CA ARG A 150 2.81 -17.68 12.59
C ARG A 150 4.14 -17.77 11.85
N ASP A 151 4.45 -16.78 11.02
CA ASP A 151 5.73 -16.71 10.34
C ASP A 151 6.78 -16.18 11.32
N THR A 152 8.00 -16.72 11.25
CA THR A 152 9.15 -16.15 11.95
C THR A 152 9.68 -14.98 11.13
N GLU A 153 9.75 -13.81 11.74
CA GLU A 153 10.19 -12.57 11.11
C GLU A 153 11.34 -11.94 11.90
N ILE A 154 12.13 -11.11 11.24
CA ILE A 154 13.18 -10.31 11.87
C ILE A 154 13.09 -8.87 11.38
N ALA A 155 13.37 -7.92 12.28
CA ALA A 155 13.47 -6.51 11.95
C ALA A 155 14.49 -5.84 12.86
N MET A 156 15.11 -4.79 12.34
CA MET A 156 15.99 -3.89 13.10
C MET A 156 15.36 -2.50 13.08
N GLY A 157 15.46 -1.81 14.21
CA GLY A 157 15.02 -0.42 14.36
C GLY A 157 16.14 0.43 14.95
N ALA A 158 16.38 1.60 14.39
CA ALA A 158 17.40 2.54 14.83
C ALA A 158 16.94 3.98 14.62
#